data_AF-A0A357EDA1-F1
#
_entry.id   AF-A0A357EDA1-F1
#
_cell.length_a   1.000
_cell.length_b   1.000
_cell.length_c   1.000
_cell.angle_alpha   90.00
_cell.angle_beta   90.00
_cell.angle_gamma   90.00
#
_symmetry.space_group_name_H-M   'P 1'
#
loop_
_entity.id
_entity.type
_entity.pdbx_description
1 polymer ?
#
loop_
_entity_poly.entity_id
_entity_poly.type
_entity_poly.pdbx_seq_one_letter_code
_entity_poly.pdbx_strand_id
1 'polypeptide(L)'
;FQILAPIVRGRKGEYRKELLEMRKAGYVRARIDEKIVDLGEDLTLDKQKKHTIEIIVDRLVMKPGEALMRRLADSVETSVKLTGGLVGVLTEDGQTRLYSDRLACIKCGVSYPEVTPRVFSFNSP
;
A
#
# COMPACT_ATOMS: atom_id res chain seq x y z
N PHE A 1 -11.39 -5.48 9.30
CA PHE A 1 -10.71 -5.06 8.04
C PHE A 1 -9.19 -4.97 8.24
N GLN A 2 -8.40 -4.85 7.17
CA GLN A 2 -6.92 -4.79 7.25
C GLN A 2 -6.37 -3.59 6.49
N ILE A 3 -5.34 -2.95 7.06
CA ILE A 3 -4.58 -1.89 6.41
C ILE A 3 -3.36 -2.51 5.73
N LEU A 4 -3.22 -2.21 4.45
CA LEU A 4 -2.24 -2.79 3.56
C LEU A 4 -1.30 -1.71 3.02
N ALA A 5 -0.03 -2.08 2.86
CA ALA A 5 0.99 -1.26 2.21
C ALA A 5 1.43 -1.94 0.90
N PRO A 6 0.92 -1.51 -0.27
CA PRO A 6 1.27 -2.10 -1.57
C PRO A 6 2.68 -1.69 -2.02
N ILE A 7 3.69 -2.47 -1.67
CA ILE A 7 5.10 -2.22 -2.02
C ILE A 7 5.44 -2.65 -3.45
N VAL A 8 4.70 -3.62 -4.01
CA VAL A 8 4.85 -4.07 -5.40
C VAL A 8 3.47 -4.26 -6.01
N ARG A 9 3.28 -3.80 -7.26
CA ARG A 9 1.98 -3.86 -7.94
C ARG A 9 2.13 -4.28 -9.40
N GLY A 10 1.70 -5.50 -9.74
CA GLY A 10 1.64 -5.99 -11.13
C GLY A 10 2.98 -5.96 -11.88
N ARG A 11 4.11 -6.07 -11.18
CA ARG A 11 5.47 -6.03 -11.75
C ARG A 11 6.09 -7.42 -11.74
N LYS A 12 6.96 -7.69 -12.72
CA LYS A 12 7.72 -8.95 -12.79
C LYS A 12 8.95 -8.90 -11.88
N GLY A 13 9.23 -9.97 -11.16
CA GLY A 13 10.41 -10.08 -10.31
C GLY A 13 10.27 -11.11 -9.19
N GLU A 14 11.37 -11.42 -8.52
CA GLU A 14 11.40 -12.36 -7.39
C GLU A 14 11.24 -11.70 -6.01
N TYR A 15 11.47 -10.38 -5.93
CA TYR A 15 11.26 -9.53 -4.75
C TYR A 15 11.88 -10.01 -3.42
N ARG A 16 12.93 -10.83 -3.48
CA ARG A 16 13.61 -11.39 -2.29
C ARG A 16 14.16 -10.31 -1.37
N LYS A 17 14.73 -9.25 -1.95
CA LYS A 17 15.32 -8.14 -1.18
C LYS A 17 14.23 -7.37 -0.46
N GLU A 18 13.17 -7.01 -1.15
CA GLU A 18 12.03 -6.26 -0.62
C GLU A 18 11.34 -7.03 0.50
N LEU A 19 11.06 -8.32 0.31
CA LEU A 19 10.46 -9.18 1.34
C LEU A 19 11.39 -9.32 2.57
N LEU A 20 12.70 -9.47 2.35
CA LEU A 20 13.68 -9.53 3.44
C LEU A 20 13.77 -8.22 4.22
N GLU A 21 13.73 -7.07 3.56
CA GLU A 21 13.71 -5.76 4.20
C GLU A 21 12.46 -5.59 5.08
N MET A 22 11.29 -6.03 4.61
CA MET A 22 10.06 -5.98 5.39
C MET A 22 10.12 -6.88 6.61
N ARG A 23 10.67 -8.10 6.46
CA ARG A 23 10.91 -9.00 7.59
C ARG A 23 11.85 -8.37 8.62
N LYS A 24 12.94 -7.75 8.17
CA LYS A 24 13.90 -7.05 9.05
C LYS A 24 13.27 -5.84 9.75
N ALA A 25 12.32 -5.17 9.10
CA ALA A 25 11.56 -4.08 9.70
C ALA A 25 10.51 -4.55 10.73
N GLY A 26 10.38 -5.86 10.96
CA GLY A 26 9.50 -6.43 11.98
C GLY A 26 8.10 -6.78 11.48
N TYR A 27 7.83 -6.68 10.18
CA TYR A 27 6.55 -7.13 9.62
C TYR A 27 6.51 -8.65 9.57
N VAL A 28 5.37 -9.21 9.96
CA VAL A 28 5.17 -10.67 10.06
C VAL A 28 4.37 -11.22 8.88
N ARG A 29 3.41 -10.47 8.34
CA ARG A 29 2.52 -10.95 7.28
C ARG A 29 2.51 -10.04 6.07
N ALA A 30 2.40 -10.67 4.91
CA ALA A 30 2.15 -10.00 3.64
C ALA A 30 1.01 -10.70 2.92
N ARG A 31 0.37 -9.99 2.00
CA ARG A 31 -0.52 -10.55 1.00
C ARG A 31 0.21 -10.51 -0.34
N ILE A 32 0.49 -11.67 -0.91
CA ILE A 32 1.16 -11.85 -2.19
C ILE A 32 0.18 -12.51 -3.14
N ASP A 33 -0.13 -11.84 -4.25
CA ASP A 33 -1.09 -12.32 -5.26
C ASP A 33 -2.41 -12.79 -4.61
N GLU A 34 -2.98 -11.92 -3.77
CA GLU A 34 -4.21 -12.12 -3.00
C GLU A 34 -4.14 -13.18 -1.88
N LYS A 35 -3.00 -13.89 -1.72
CA LYS A 35 -2.79 -14.88 -0.66
C LYS A 35 -2.02 -14.29 0.51
N ILE A 36 -2.57 -14.44 1.71
CA ILE A 36 -1.88 -14.04 2.94
C ILE A 36 -0.82 -15.10 3.27
N VAL A 37 0.42 -14.65 3.48
CA VAL A 37 1.58 -15.47 3.79
C VAL A 37 2.34 -14.91 4.99
N ASP A 38 3.10 -15.77 5.66
CA ASP A 38 4.04 -15.38 6.72
C ASP A 38 5.39 -14.99 6.09
N LEU A 39 5.94 -13.84 6.48
CA LEU A 39 7.24 -13.35 6.01
C LEU A 39 8.41 -14.12 6.65
N GLY A 40 8.18 -14.88 7.72
CA GLY A 40 9.17 -15.74 8.36
C GLY A 40 9.50 -17.02 7.57
N GLU A 41 8.62 -17.43 6.66
CA GLU A 41 8.80 -18.60 5.80
C GLU A 41 9.71 -18.30 4.60
N ASP A 42 10.18 -19.35 3.93
CA ASP A 42 10.96 -19.20 2.69
C ASP A 42 10.03 -18.93 1.50
N LEU A 43 9.92 -17.65 1.14
CA LEU A 43 9.05 -17.18 0.06
C LEU A 43 9.82 -17.12 -1.26
N THR A 44 9.39 -17.93 -2.23
CA THR A 44 9.94 -17.93 -3.59
C THR A 44 8.91 -17.47 -4.60
N LEU A 45 9.25 -16.39 -5.33
CA LEU A 45 8.41 -15.84 -6.41
C LEU A 45 9.09 -16.05 -7.77
N ASP A 46 8.26 -16.23 -8.80
CA ASP A 46 8.73 -16.48 -10.15
C ASP A 46 9.11 -15.17 -10.84
N LYS A 47 10.40 -14.99 -11.15
CA LYS A 47 10.93 -13.78 -11.80
C LYS A 47 10.21 -13.40 -13.11
N GLN A 48 9.57 -14.34 -13.80
CA GLN A 48 8.91 -14.10 -15.08
C GLN A 48 7.44 -13.68 -14.95
N LYS A 49 6.84 -13.87 -13.77
CA LYS A 49 5.43 -13.58 -13.50
C LYS A 49 5.27 -12.22 -12.84
N LYS A 50 4.13 -11.58 -13.10
CA LYS A 50 3.75 -10.34 -12.43
C LYS A 50 3.22 -10.68 -11.04
N HIS A 51 3.72 -9.97 -10.03
CA HIS A 51 3.31 -10.12 -8.65
C HIS A 51 2.75 -8.81 -8.09
N THR A 52 1.86 -8.93 -7.13
CA THR A 52 1.41 -7.85 -6.25
C THR A 52 1.72 -8.23 -4.82
N ILE A 53 2.46 -7.38 -4.11
CA ILE A 53 2.91 -7.61 -2.74
C ILE A 53 2.44 -6.46 -1.87
N GLU A 54 1.66 -6.80 -0.85
CA GLU A 54 1.05 -5.86 0.08
C GLU A 54 1.40 -6.27 1.52
N ILE A 55 2.11 -5.42 2.24
CA ILE A 55 2.44 -5.70 3.64
C ILE A 55 1.21 -5.44 4.50
N ILE A 56 0.89 -6.37 5.41
CA ILE A 56 -0.21 -6.19 6.35
C ILE A 56 0.31 -5.33 7.50
N VAL A 57 -0.09 -4.05 7.52
CA VAL A 57 0.39 -3.06 8.49
C VAL A 57 -0.37 -3.21 9.82
N ASP A 58 -1.69 -3.27 9.76
CA ASP A 58 -2.53 -3.47 10.95
C ASP A 58 -3.83 -4.22 10.58
N ARG A 59 -4.39 -4.90 11.58
CA ARG A 59 -5.71 -5.53 11.53
C ARG A 59 -6.61 -4.83 12.54
N LEU A 60 -7.62 -4.15 12.02
CA LEU A 60 -8.54 -3.36 12.81
C LEU A 60 -9.94 -3.96 12.77
N VAL A 61 -10.64 -3.83 13.89
CA VAL A 61 -12.04 -4.22 14.03
C VAL A 61 -12.85 -2.94 14.14
N MET A 62 -13.94 -2.84 13.39
CA MET A 62 -14.85 -1.69 13.50
C MET A 62 -15.44 -1.64 14.90
N LYS A 63 -15.10 -0.57 15.63
CA LYS A 63 -15.62 -0.24 16.95
C LYS A 63 -15.82 1.27 17.01
N PRO A 64 -16.92 1.76 17.59
CA PRO A 64 -17.10 3.19 17.79
C PRO A 64 -16.07 3.73 18.78
N GLY A 65 -15.57 4.95 18.53
CA GLY A 65 -14.72 5.70 19.47
C GLY A 65 -13.41 6.25 18.88
N GLU A 66 -12.80 7.19 19.60
CA GLU A 66 -11.57 7.88 19.18
C GLU A 66 -10.34 6.96 19.07
N ALA A 67 -10.28 5.92 19.90
CA ALA A 67 -9.14 5.01 19.92
C ALA A 67 -8.94 4.28 18.59
N LEU A 68 -10.04 3.91 17.90
CA LEU A 68 -9.97 3.33 16.56
C LEU A 68 -9.45 4.35 15.55
N MET A 69 -9.94 5.59 15.61
CA MET A 69 -9.54 6.65 14.69
C MET A 69 -8.04 6.96 14.78
N ARG A 70 -7.48 7.01 15.99
CA ARG A 70 -6.05 7.21 16.22
C ARG A 70 -5.22 6.07 15.62
N ARG A 71 -5.55 4.82 15.95
CA ARG A 71 -4.84 3.65 15.40
C ARG A 71 -4.95 3.56 13.88
N LEU A 72 -6.11 3.89 13.33
CA LEU A 72 -6.32 3.93 11.88
C LEU A 72 -5.41 4.98 11.24
N ALA A 73 -5.34 6.19 11.81
CA ALA A 73 -4.47 7.24 11.32
C ALA A 73 -3.00 6.81 11.34
N ASP A 74 -2.51 6.26 12.46
CA ASP A 74 -1.13 5.77 12.59
C ASP A 74 -0.80 4.67 11.57
N SER A 75 -1.75 3.76 11.34
CA SER A 75 -1.60 2.66 10.37
C SER A 75 -1.57 3.17 8.92
N VAL A 76 -2.42 4.14 8.60
CA VAL A 76 -2.47 4.78 7.28
C VAL A 76 -1.17 5.54 7.02
N GLU A 77 -0.69 6.32 8.00
CA GLU A 77 0.57 7.06 7.90
C GLU A 77 1.76 6.11 7.69
N THR A 78 1.79 5.00 8.40
CA THR A 78 2.82 3.95 8.22
C THR A 78 2.79 3.38 6.81
N SER A 79 1.60 3.05 6.29
CA SER A 79 1.43 2.51 4.94
C SER A 79 1.88 3.50 3.85
N VAL A 80 1.47 4.76 3.99
CA VAL A 80 1.85 5.86 3.10
C VAL A 80 3.36 6.06 3.07
N LYS A 81 4.02 6.10 4.24
CA LYS A 81 5.49 6.22 4.33
C LYS A 81 6.19 5.03 3.67
N LEU A 82 5.68 3.82 3.87
CA LEU A 82 6.31 2.61 3.37
C LEU A 82 6.25 2.49 1.83
N THR A 83 5.18 2.99 1.23
CA THR A 83 4.90 2.81 -0.21
C THR A 83 5.10 4.07 -1.04
N GLY A 84 5.48 5.18 -0.39
CA GLY A 84 5.59 6.48 -1.03
C GLY A 84 4.23 7.03 -1.48
N GLY A 85 3.20 6.86 -0.65
CA GLY A 85 1.93 7.55 -0.84
C GLY A 85 0.70 6.70 -1.09
N LEU A 86 0.79 5.37 -0.94
CA LEU A 86 -0.33 4.46 -1.18
C LEU A 86 -0.79 3.77 0.10
N VAL A 87 -2.08 3.50 0.18
CA VAL A 87 -2.64 2.63 1.23
C VAL A 87 -3.76 1.77 0.66
N GLY A 88 -3.67 0.47 0.90
CA GLY A 88 -4.74 -0.48 0.61
C GLY A 88 -5.58 -0.73 1.86
N VAL A 89 -6.88 -0.94 1.69
CA VAL A 89 -7.81 -1.36 2.73
C VAL A 89 -8.53 -2.61 2.25
N LEU A 90 -8.28 -3.73 2.92
CA LEU A 90 -9.01 -4.97 2.69
C LEU A 90 -10.21 -5.03 3.62
N THR A 91 -11.41 -4.94 3.05
CA THR A 91 -12.67 -5.05 3.80
C THR A 91 -12.94 -6.50 4.19
N GLU A 92 -13.89 -6.70 5.12
CA GLU A 92 -14.29 -8.03 5.57
C GLU A 92 -14.98 -8.83 4.45
N ASP A 93 -15.63 -8.14 3.52
CA ASP A 93 -16.21 -8.70 2.30
C ASP A 93 -15.17 -9.13 1.25
N GLY A 94 -13.87 -9.03 1.56
CA GLY A 94 -12.77 -9.42 0.67
C GLY A 94 -12.40 -8.39 -0.40
N GLN A 95 -13.13 -7.27 -0.49
CA GLN A 95 -12.82 -6.21 -1.44
C GLN A 95 -11.61 -5.40 -0.99
N THR A 96 -10.71 -5.08 -1.94
CA THR A 96 -9.56 -4.21 -1.67
C THR A 96 -9.81 -2.83 -2.26
N ARG A 97 -9.77 -1.80 -1.42
CA ARG A 97 -9.83 -0.40 -1.83
C ARG A 97 -8.45 0.23 -1.72
N LEU A 98 -8.01 0.91 -2.78
CA LEU A 98 -6.71 1.57 -2.82
C LEU A 98 -6.90 3.09 -2.75
N TYR A 99 -6.12 3.74 -1.89
CA TYR A 99 -6.08 5.18 -1.73
C TYR A 99 -4.65 5.70 -1.96
N SER A 100 -4.56 6.99 -2.25
CA SER A 100 -3.30 7.72 -2.47
C SER A 100 -3.34 9.05 -1.76
N ASP A 101 -2.25 9.45 -1.11
CA ASP A 101 -2.07 10.81 -0.57
C ASP A 101 -1.54 11.79 -1.64
N ARG A 102 -0.96 11.26 -2.72
CA ARG A 102 -0.52 12.03 -3.88
C ARG A 102 -1.70 12.29 -4.80
N LEU A 103 -1.67 13.45 -5.47
CA LEU A 103 -2.46 13.78 -6.66
C LEU A 103 -2.04 12.92 -7.87
N ALA A 104 -1.84 11.62 -7.67
CA ALA A 104 -1.41 10.69 -8.69
C ALA A 104 -2.49 9.65 -8.97
N CYS A 105 -2.72 9.38 -10.25
CA CYS A 105 -3.61 8.31 -10.65
C CYS A 105 -3.03 6.97 -10.19
N ILE A 106 -3.71 6.33 -9.24
CA ILE A 106 -3.35 5.03 -8.68
C ILE A 106 -3.28 3.89 -9.71
N LYS A 107 -3.85 4.06 -10.91
CA LYS A 107 -3.83 3.03 -11.98
C LYS A 107 -2.67 3.20 -12.95
N CYS A 108 -2.35 4.43 -13.36
CA CYS A 108 -1.33 4.69 -14.39
C CYS A 108 -0.09 5.44 -13.88
N GLY A 109 -0.06 5.86 -12.61
CA GLY A 109 1.09 6.52 -11.99
C GLY A 109 1.31 7.98 -12.40
N VAL A 110 0.41 8.55 -13.21
CA VAL A 110 0.47 9.96 -13.62
C VAL A 110 0.19 10.84 -12.40
N SER A 111 1.18 11.63 -11.99
CA SER A 111 1.03 12.65 -10.95
C SER A 111 0.61 13.99 -11.57
N TYR A 112 -0.43 14.59 -11.02
CA TYR A 112 -0.78 15.97 -11.28
C TYR A 112 -0.03 16.88 -10.30
N PRO A 113 0.50 18.01 -10.77
CA PRO A 113 0.97 19.05 -9.86
C PRO A 113 -0.21 19.59 -9.03
N GLU A 114 0.08 20.24 -7.90
CA GLU A 114 -0.95 20.92 -7.13
C GLU A 114 -1.73 21.90 -8.01
N VAL A 115 -3.05 21.91 -7.81
CA VAL A 115 -3.97 22.77 -8.53
C VAL A 115 -3.74 24.21 -8.08
N THR A 116 -2.87 24.93 -8.78
CA THR A 116 -2.64 26.36 -8.57
C THR A 116 -3.41 27.19 -9.60
N PRO A 117 -3.76 28.46 -9.32
CA PRO A 117 -4.45 29.31 -10.29
C PRO A 117 -3.70 29.45 -11.63
N ARG A 118 -2.37 29.35 -11.60
CA ARG A 118 -1.51 29.41 -12.80
C ARG A 118 -1.77 28.24 -13.77
N VAL A 119 -2.19 27.07 -13.28
CA VAL A 119 -2.48 25.89 -14.13
C VAL A 119 -3.72 26.12 -15.03
N PHE A 120 -4.50 27.18 -14.76
CA PHE A 120 -5.64 27.61 -15.58
C PHE A 120 -5.44 29.01 -16.18
N SER A 121 -4.25 29.60 -16.05
CA SER A 121 -3.95 30.92 -16.59
C SER A 121 -3.41 30.79 -18.01
N PHE A 122 -4.18 31.24 -18.99
CA PHE A 122 -3.72 31.37 -20.38
C PHE A 122 -2.75 32.56 -20.59
N ASN A 123 -2.47 33.33 -19.54
CA ASN A 123 -1.68 34.57 -19.57
C ASN A 123 -0.32 34.46 -18.86
N SER A 124 0.14 33.26 -18.51
CA SER A 124 1.46 33.07 -17.90
C SER A 124 2.08 31.78 -18.44
N PRO A 125 3.07 31.85 -19.34
CA PRO A 125 3.75 30.66 -19.85
C PRO A 125 4.48 29.90 -18.73
#